data_AF-A0A7V9GB77-F1
#
_entry.id   AF-A0A7V9GB77-F1
#
_cell.length_a   1.000
_cell.length_b   1.000
_cell.length_c   1.000
_cell.angle_alpha   90.00
_cell.angle_beta   90.00
_cell.angle_gamma   90.00
#
_symmetry.space_group_name_H-M   'P 1'
#
loop_
_entity.id
_entity.type
_entity.pdbx_description
1 polymer ?
#
loop_
_entity_poly.entity_id
_entity_poly.type
_entity_poly.pdbx_seq_one_letter_code
_entity_poly.pdbx_strand_id
1 'polypeptide(L)'
;MNLKQTRLHILHKPKDLSKEAKTGVSLHCHTEHSKEMLDFVPHYADKLPIISYFWNKERIRYLNREGKNPDFSTGYWSPPLTPQEVYNLEKTQINQSGLDAIASITDHDSIAANLQVCETTANEQAPISLEWTVPYSYGFFHVGVHNLPKDRAVELTKTLLDYTFNKENHSNENLCEMFLMLSALPEVLVVLNHPIWDIEMVGKEKHAVLLKNFLKEHGRYIHALEINGFRSWSENKAVIEMAEAFGYPIVTGGDRHGCQPNTVINLTNSKTFAEFAEEIRVDRRSEVVLMPEYRQPLHSRQLQSFSEILRNYPEFPEGRQKWFDRVYFDIGDGGGVRQLSVHWIRGGPAWLRIAIWTLGVLGSPKMRPVFALARKRYDRVPKDADKTKFEIPNLEDITPNLSSDAVL
;
A
#
# COMPACT_ATOMS: atom_id res chain seq x y z
N MET A 1 -7.06 26.93 -7.09
CA MET A 1 -6.85 25.89 -6.06
C MET A 1 -6.11 26.53 -4.88
N ASN A 2 -6.56 26.39 -3.63
CA ASN A 2 -5.86 26.90 -2.43
C ASN A 2 -5.68 25.78 -1.39
N LEU A 3 -5.05 24.67 -1.78
CA LEU A 3 -4.44 23.76 -0.81
C LEU A 3 -3.17 24.45 -0.32
N LYS A 4 -2.94 24.51 1.00
CA LYS A 4 -1.83 25.29 1.57
C LYS A 4 -0.49 24.56 1.45
N GLN A 5 -0.50 23.25 1.65
CA GLN A 5 0.71 22.42 1.76
C GLN A 5 0.99 21.60 0.51
N THR A 6 -0.01 21.46 -0.36
CA THR A 6 0.01 20.49 -1.46
C THR A 6 -0.36 21.11 -2.80
N ARG A 7 0.32 20.69 -3.86
CA ARG A 7 -0.09 20.93 -5.25
C ARG A 7 -0.45 19.61 -5.95
N LEU A 8 -1.64 19.56 -6.54
CA LEU A 8 -2.18 18.38 -7.21
C LEU A 8 -2.22 18.57 -8.73
N HIS A 9 -1.66 17.61 -9.46
CA HIS A 9 -1.66 17.54 -10.92
C HIS A 9 -2.48 16.31 -11.36
N ILE A 10 -3.33 16.47 -12.37
CA ILE A 10 -4.14 15.38 -12.92
C ILE A 10 -3.84 15.24 -14.41
N LEU A 11 -3.19 14.14 -14.78
CA LEU A 11 -2.90 13.85 -16.17
C LEU A 11 -4.03 13.02 -16.79
N HIS A 12 -4.52 13.44 -17.96
CA HIS A 12 -5.49 12.66 -18.75
C HIS A 12 -4.84 11.91 -19.92
N LYS A 13 -3.58 12.25 -20.22
CA LYS A 13 -2.73 11.66 -21.24
C LYS A 13 -1.27 11.74 -20.78
N PRO A 14 -0.38 10.86 -21.27
CA PRO A 14 1.05 10.98 -21.02
C PRO A 14 1.54 12.40 -21.35
N LYS A 15 2.41 12.94 -20.49
CA LYS A 15 2.91 14.29 -20.58
C LYS A 15 4.35 14.31 -20.07
N ASP A 16 5.20 15.07 -20.76
CA ASP A 16 6.51 15.47 -20.26
C ASP A 16 6.34 16.47 -19.10
N LEU A 17 6.91 16.14 -17.95
CA LEU A 17 6.85 16.86 -16.68
C LEU A 17 8.16 17.59 -16.35
N SER A 18 9.14 17.60 -17.26
CA SER A 18 10.45 18.26 -17.07
C SER A 18 10.38 19.78 -16.85
N LYS A 19 9.23 20.40 -17.17
CA LYS A 19 8.97 21.82 -16.89
C LYS A 19 8.42 22.06 -15.48
N GLU A 20 7.86 21.02 -14.88
CA GLU A 20 7.25 21.05 -13.55
C GLU A 20 8.26 20.68 -12.47
N ALA A 21 9.12 19.70 -12.74
CA ALA A 21 10.10 19.19 -11.78
C ALA A 21 11.32 18.56 -12.47
N LYS A 22 12.34 18.22 -11.69
CA LYS A 22 13.52 17.48 -12.17
C LYS A 22 13.41 15.99 -11.90
N THR A 23 12.79 15.62 -10.78
CA THR A 23 12.75 14.25 -10.28
C THR A 23 11.31 13.87 -9.94
N GLY A 24 10.93 12.65 -10.30
CA GLY A 24 9.72 11.98 -9.82
C GLY A 24 10.09 11.00 -8.70
N VAL A 25 9.25 10.91 -7.68
CA VAL A 25 9.41 9.95 -6.59
C VAL A 25 8.20 9.02 -6.55
N SER A 26 8.47 7.72 -6.66
CA SER A 26 7.46 6.68 -6.47
C SER A 26 7.64 6.07 -5.08
N LEU A 27 6.57 6.05 -4.29
CA LEU A 27 6.56 5.42 -2.96
C LEU A 27 5.56 4.25 -2.95
N HIS A 28 5.75 3.35 -2.00
CA HIS A 28 4.78 2.32 -1.66
C HIS A 28 4.50 1.33 -2.80
N CYS A 29 5.45 0.42 -3.02
CA CYS A 29 5.36 -0.69 -3.96
C CYS A 29 5.77 -1.98 -3.26
N HIS A 30 5.19 -3.10 -3.70
CA HIS A 30 5.43 -4.43 -3.15
C HIS A 30 6.05 -5.37 -4.18
N THR A 31 6.93 -6.23 -3.69
CA THR A 31 7.74 -7.20 -4.44
C THR A 31 7.46 -8.61 -3.93
N GLU A 32 8.11 -9.61 -4.51
CA GLU A 32 8.02 -10.99 -4.04
C GLU A 32 8.51 -11.26 -2.61
N HIS A 33 9.13 -10.28 -1.94
CA HIS A 33 9.47 -10.35 -0.52
C HIS A 33 8.35 -9.86 0.40
N SER A 34 7.31 -9.20 -0.14
CA SER A 34 6.13 -8.85 0.65
C SER A 34 5.32 -10.09 0.99
N LYS A 35 4.90 -10.19 2.26
CA LYS A 35 4.09 -11.28 2.79
C LYS A 35 2.66 -10.80 2.99
N GLU A 36 1.85 -11.04 1.98
CA GLU A 36 0.44 -10.64 1.97
C GLU A 36 -0.41 -11.69 2.69
N MET A 37 -0.84 -11.40 3.90
CA MET A 37 -1.59 -12.33 4.74
C MET A 37 -2.92 -12.75 4.10
N LEU A 38 -3.35 -14.00 4.29
CA LEU A 38 -4.56 -14.55 3.67
C LEU A 38 -5.81 -14.52 4.57
N ASP A 39 -5.72 -13.89 5.74
CA ASP A 39 -6.81 -13.78 6.73
C ASP A 39 -8.05 -13.04 6.22
N PHE A 40 -7.92 -12.22 5.17
CA PHE A 40 -9.04 -11.59 4.49
C PHE A 40 -9.89 -12.55 3.64
N VAL A 41 -9.35 -13.71 3.24
CA VAL A 41 -9.99 -14.61 2.27
C VAL A 41 -11.41 -15.03 2.69
N PRO A 42 -11.66 -15.47 3.95
CA PRO A 42 -13.01 -15.83 4.40
C PRO A 42 -14.04 -14.71 4.21
N HIS A 43 -13.66 -13.47 4.51
CA HIS A 43 -14.56 -12.32 4.44
C HIS A 43 -15.04 -12.04 3.02
N TYR A 44 -14.15 -12.14 2.02
CA TYR A 44 -14.49 -11.91 0.62
C TYR A 44 -15.14 -13.13 -0.05
N ALA A 45 -14.71 -14.34 0.31
CA ALA A 45 -15.29 -15.57 -0.22
C ALA A 45 -16.79 -15.67 0.06
N ASP A 46 -17.23 -15.25 1.25
CA ASP A 46 -18.64 -15.27 1.65
C ASP A 46 -19.53 -14.28 0.86
N LYS A 47 -18.95 -13.19 0.33
CA LYS A 47 -19.68 -12.13 -0.38
C LYS A 47 -19.95 -12.42 -1.86
N LEU A 48 -19.20 -13.33 -2.47
CA LEU A 48 -19.29 -13.62 -3.91
C LEU A 48 -20.20 -14.83 -4.14
N PRO A 49 -21.42 -14.69 -4.71
CA PRO A 49 -22.46 -15.73 -4.62
C PRO A 49 -22.04 -17.15 -5.04
N ILE A 50 -21.31 -17.28 -6.16
CA ILE A 50 -20.85 -18.58 -6.66
C ILE A 50 -19.71 -19.12 -5.80
N ILE A 51 -18.75 -18.27 -5.42
CA ILE A 51 -17.60 -18.66 -4.60
C ILE A 51 -18.08 -19.06 -3.21
N SER A 52 -18.99 -18.29 -2.62
CA SER A 52 -19.61 -18.53 -1.32
C SER A 52 -20.26 -19.91 -1.23
N TYR A 53 -20.94 -20.38 -2.28
CA TYR A 53 -21.52 -21.73 -2.30
C TYR A 53 -20.45 -22.83 -2.16
N PHE A 54 -19.40 -22.78 -2.99
CA PHE A 54 -18.31 -23.78 -2.93
C PHE A 54 -17.49 -23.65 -1.65
N TRP A 55 -17.19 -22.42 -1.26
CA TRP A 55 -16.48 -22.07 -0.03
C TRP A 55 -17.17 -22.65 1.21
N ASN A 56 -18.48 -22.40 1.37
CA ASN A 56 -19.23 -22.91 2.51
C ASN A 56 -19.27 -24.44 2.55
N LYS A 57 -19.39 -25.07 1.37
CA LYS A 57 -19.36 -26.53 1.25
C LYS A 57 -18.00 -27.10 1.68
N GLU A 58 -16.89 -26.50 1.26
CA GLU A 58 -15.55 -26.93 1.67
C GLU A 58 -15.27 -26.64 3.14
N ARG A 59 -15.74 -25.50 3.67
CA ARG A 59 -15.63 -25.16 5.10
C ARG A 59 -16.34 -26.16 5.99
N ILE A 60 -17.59 -26.54 5.66
CA ILE A 60 -18.35 -27.55 6.41
C ILE A 60 -17.64 -28.91 6.37
N ARG A 61 -17.11 -29.31 5.20
CA ARG A 61 -16.33 -30.55 5.06
C ARG A 61 -15.08 -30.53 5.92
N TYR A 62 -14.34 -29.43 5.92
CA TYR A 62 -13.15 -29.27 6.73
C TYR A 62 -13.49 -29.32 8.23
N LEU A 63 -14.52 -28.58 8.66
CA LEU A 63 -14.99 -28.59 10.05
C LEU A 63 -15.39 -29.98 10.52
N ASN A 64 -16.13 -30.74 9.70
CA ASN A 64 -16.54 -32.10 10.03
C ASN A 64 -15.34 -33.07 10.12
N ARG A 65 -14.24 -32.81 9.40
CA ARG A 65 -13.05 -33.66 9.38
C ARG A 65 -12.07 -33.32 10.49
N GLU A 66 -11.84 -32.03 10.74
CA GLU A 66 -10.78 -31.51 11.62
C GLU A 66 -11.31 -30.99 12.96
N GLY A 67 -12.64 -30.84 13.13
CA GLY A 67 -13.25 -30.28 14.33
C GLY A 67 -13.04 -28.77 14.51
N LYS A 68 -12.41 -28.10 13.56
CA LYS A 68 -12.13 -26.64 13.56
C LYS A 68 -12.27 -26.05 12.17
N ASN A 69 -12.40 -24.72 12.08
CA ASN A 69 -12.32 -24.02 10.79
C ASN A 69 -10.87 -24.00 10.27
N PRO A 70 -10.67 -23.86 8.95
CA PRO A 70 -9.33 -23.63 8.42
C PRO A 70 -8.79 -22.29 8.91
N ASP A 71 -7.53 -22.27 9.33
CA ASP A 71 -6.84 -21.08 9.80
C ASP A 71 -6.07 -20.44 8.63
N PHE A 72 -6.46 -19.21 8.27
CA PHE A 72 -5.82 -18.46 7.18
C PHE A 72 -4.73 -17.52 7.69
N SER A 73 -4.64 -17.31 9.01
CA SER A 73 -3.61 -16.46 9.62
C SER A 73 -2.21 -17.08 9.56
N THR A 74 -2.10 -18.37 9.22
CA THR A 74 -0.82 -19.07 9.03
C THR A 74 -0.33 -19.05 7.58
N GLY A 75 -1.07 -18.39 6.68
CA GLY A 75 -0.77 -18.35 5.27
C GLY A 75 -0.61 -16.94 4.73
N TYR A 76 0.27 -16.82 3.74
CA TYR A 76 0.46 -15.59 2.99
C TYR A 76 0.69 -15.90 1.51
N TRP A 77 0.56 -14.89 0.67
CA TRP A 77 1.03 -14.95 -0.72
C TRP A 77 2.10 -13.88 -0.94
N SER A 78 2.89 -14.03 -2.00
CA SER A 78 3.82 -12.98 -2.39
C SER A 78 3.62 -12.49 -3.84
N PRO A 79 3.76 -11.17 -4.09
CA PRO A 79 3.71 -10.58 -5.42
C PRO A 79 4.60 -11.27 -6.47
N PRO A 80 4.25 -11.14 -7.76
CA PRO A 80 4.95 -11.85 -8.83
C PRO A 80 6.33 -11.26 -9.14
N LEU A 81 6.52 -9.95 -9.04
CA LEU A 81 7.73 -9.28 -9.52
C LEU A 81 8.87 -9.33 -8.49
N THR A 82 10.08 -9.53 -8.99
CA THR A 82 11.32 -9.38 -8.21
C THR A 82 11.56 -7.92 -7.81
N PRO A 83 12.42 -7.65 -6.80
CA PRO A 83 12.75 -6.29 -6.41
C PRO A 83 13.27 -5.41 -7.54
N GLN A 84 14.16 -5.96 -8.38
CA GLN A 84 14.75 -5.22 -9.49
C GLN A 84 13.73 -4.91 -10.58
N GLU A 85 12.78 -5.83 -10.85
CA GLU A 85 11.71 -5.61 -11.81
C GLU A 85 10.77 -4.49 -11.35
N VAL A 86 10.38 -4.47 -10.07
CA VAL A 86 9.55 -3.39 -9.50
C VAL A 86 10.28 -2.05 -9.58
N TYR A 87 11.53 -1.98 -9.12
CA TYR A 87 12.32 -0.75 -9.20
C TYR A 87 12.45 -0.23 -10.64
N ASN A 88 12.78 -1.12 -11.59
CA ASN A 88 12.91 -0.75 -13.00
C ASN A 88 11.58 -0.29 -13.63
N LEU A 89 10.47 -0.90 -13.22
CA LEU A 89 9.12 -0.54 -13.68
C LEU A 89 8.76 0.89 -13.29
N GLU A 90 8.93 1.23 -12.01
CA GLU A 90 8.69 2.58 -11.48
C GLU A 90 9.63 3.60 -12.14
N LYS A 91 10.93 3.29 -12.19
CA LYS A 91 11.95 4.13 -12.82
C LYS A 91 11.64 4.41 -14.30
N THR A 92 11.20 3.39 -15.05
CA THR A 92 10.87 3.54 -16.46
C THR A 92 9.66 4.47 -16.66
N GLN A 93 8.62 4.34 -15.83
CA GLN A 93 7.46 5.22 -15.90
C GLN A 93 7.83 6.69 -15.65
N ILE A 94 8.62 6.95 -14.61
CA ILE A 94 9.05 8.31 -14.25
C ILE A 94 9.92 8.89 -15.37
N ASN A 95 10.90 8.13 -15.86
CA ASN A 95 11.80 8.57 -16.94
C ASN A 95 11.04 8.87 -18.24
N GLN A 96 9.99 8.12 -18.56
CA GLN A 96 9.13 8.39 -19.72
C GLN A 96 8.37 9.72 -19.62
N SER A 97 8.27 10.28 -18.41
CA SER A 97 7.72 11.61 -18.16
C SER A 97 8.79 12.71 -18.16
N GLY A 98 10.03 12.40 -18.55
CA GLY A 98 11.11 13.39 -18.67
C GLY A 98 11.81 13.76 -17.36
N LEU A 99 11.65 12.95 -16.31
CA LEU A 99 12.18 13.20 -14.98
C LEU A 99 13.26 12.16 -14.62
N ASP A 100 14.18 12.53 -13.72
CA ASP A 100 14.98 11.56 -12.96
C ASP A 100 14.07 10.79 -11.98
N ALA A 101 14.46 9.59 -11.57
CA ALA A 101 13.58 8.69 -10.83
C ALA A 101 14.18 8.19 -9.52
N ILE A 102 13.43 8.41 -8.44
CA ILE A 102 13.62 7.77 -7.14
C ILE A 102 12.44 6.82 -6.91
N ALA A 103 12.69 5.60 -6.48
CA ALA A 103 11.64 4.63 -6.17
C ALA A 103 11.89 3.93 -4.83
N SER A 104 10.94 4.09 -3.91
CA SER A 104 10.97 3.52 -2.57
C SER A 104 10.02 2.32 -2.49
N ILE A 105 10.61 1.14 -2.37
CA ILE A 105 9.91 -0.14 -2.22
C ILE A 105 9.65 -0.39 -0.72
N THR A 106 8.43 -0.77 -0.37
CA THR A 106 8.01 -0.91 1.02
C THR A 106 7.24 -2.21 1.22
N ASP A 107 7.93 -3.34 1.05
CA ASP A 107 7.35 -4.64 1.37
C ASP A 107 6.87 -4.67 2.83
N HIS A 108 5.80 -5.45 3.10
CA HIS A 108 5.29 -5.64 4.45
C HIS A 108 6.38 -6.15 5.40
N ASP A 109 6.67 -5.34 6.42
CA ASP A 109 7.55 -5.70 7.53
C ASP A 109 8.92 -6.24 7.09
N SER A 110 9.43 -5.79 5.93
CA SER A 110 10.65 -6.33 5.32
C SER A 110 11.42 -5.29 4.53
N ILE A 111 12.75 -5.29 4.70
CA ILE A 111 13.68 -4.48 3.90
C ILE A 111 14.47 -5.33 2.88
N ALA A 112 14.15 -6.63 2.74
CA ALA A 112 14.96 -7.56 1.94
C ALA A 112 15.07 -7.13 0.47
N ALA A 113 13.97 -6.67 -0.13
CA ALA A 113 13.97 -6.15 -1.50
C ALA A 113 14.88 -4.94 -1.67
N ASN A 114 14.84 -4.02 -0.72
CA ASN A 114 15.65 -2.81 -0.74
C ASN A 114 17.14 -3.13 -0.68
N LEU A 115 17.54 -4.05 0.20
CA LEU A 115 18.93 -4.48 0.29
C LEU A 115 19.43 -5.07 -1.04
N GLN A 116 18.60 -5.85 -1.74
CA GLN A 116 18.92 -6.39 -3.07
C GLN A 116 19.05 -5.30 -4.13
N VAL A 117 18.11 -4.36 -4.20
CA VAL A 117 18.17 -3.25 -5.18
C VAL A 117 19.39 -2.35 -4.91
N CYS A 118 19.74 -2.13 -3.64
CA CYS A 118 20.90 -1.36 -3.22
C CYS A 118 22.26 -1.99 -3.60
N GLU A 119 22.31 -3.25 -4.04
CA GLU A 119 23.54 -3.86 -4.56
C GLU A 119 23.97 -3.24 -5.90
N THR A 120 23.00 -2.76 -6.69
CA THR A 120 23.24 -2.21 -8.03
C THR A 120 22.80 -0.75 -8.19
N THR A 121 22.04 -0.23 -7.24
CA THR A 121 21.48 1.12 -7.26
C THR A 121 21.89 1.89 -6.00
N ALA A 122 22.23 3.17 -6.14
CA ALA A 122 22.54 4.01 -4.98
C ALA A 122 21.33 4.17 -4.05
N ASN A 123 21.57 4.16 -2.72
CA ASN A 123 20.51 4.33 -1.71
C ASN A 123 19.75 5.66 -1.86
N GLU A 124 20.40 6.69 -2.40
CA GLU A 124 19.77 7.99 -2.70
C GLU A 124 18.62 7.89 -3.73
N GLN A 125 18.63 6.87 -4.58
CA GLN A 125 17.64 6.62 -5.65
C GLN A 125 16.72 5.43 -5.33
N ALA A 126 17.20 4.49 -4.51
CA ALA A 126 16.46 3.33 -4.01
C ALA A 126 16.61 3.25 -2.49
N PRO A 127 15.86 4.06 -1.71
CA PRO A 127 16.03 4.16 -0.26
C PRO A 127 15.60 2.89 0.45
N ILE A 128 16.34 2.46 1.47
CA ILE A 128 15.94 1.32 2.30
C ILE A 128 14.68 1.65 3.11
N SER A 129 13.57 1.00 2.76
CA SER A 129 12.23 1.36 3.26
C SER A 129 11.39 0.11 3.54
N LEU A 130 10.32 0.25 4.32
CA LEU A 130 9.36 -0.83 4.61
C LEU A 130 7.97 -0.27 4.88
N GLU A 131 6.94 -1.09 4.64
CA GLU A 131 5.61 -0.82 5.15
C GLU A 131 5.50 -1.52 6.50
N TRP A 132 5.63 -0.74 7.57
CA TRP A 132 5.60 -1.24 8.93
C TRP A 132 4.16 -1.42 9.39
N THR A 133 3.81 -2.65 9.77
CA THR A 133 2.53 -2.96 10.40
C THR A 133 2.57 -2.54 11.87
N VAL A 134 1.74 -1.57 12.25
CA VAL A 134 1.69 -1.00 13.59
C VAL A 134 0.42 -1.44 14.31
N PRO A 135 0.49 -2.46 15.18
CA PRO A 135 -0.61 -2.81 16.08
C PRO A 135 -1.03 -1.62 16.94
N TYR A 136 -2.33 -1.32 16.96
CA TYR A 136 -2.89 -0.23 17.73
C TYR A 136 -4.32 -0.56 18.20
N SER A 137 -4.48 -0.66 19.52
CA SER A 137 -5.75 -1.04 20.17
C SER A 137 -6.33 -2.35 19.60
N TYR A 138 -7.42 -2.28 18.81
CA TYR A 138 -8.15 -3.45 18.30
C TYR A 138 -7.93 -3.69 16.80
N GLY A 139 -6.98 -2.99 16.19
CA GLY A 139 -6.59 -3.16 14.79
C GLY A 139 -5.13 -2.76 14.59
N PHE A 140 -4.79 -2.32 13.38
CA PHE A 140 -3.47 -1.78 13.07
C PHE A 140 -3.55 -0.67 12.01
N PHE A 141 -2.45 0.05 11.87
CA PHE A 141 -2.19 0.92 10.73
C PHE A 141 -0.93 0.47 10.00
N HIS A 142 -0.83 0.83 8.72
CA HIS A 142 0.42 0.72 8.01
C HIS A 142 1.13 2.07 7.99
N VAL A 143 2.41 2.04 8.31
CA VAL A 143 3.28 3.22 8.31
C VAL A 143 4.42 2.98 7.32
N GLY A 144 4.48 3.78 6.27
CA GLY A 144 5.63 3.84 5.39
C GLY A 144 6.82 4.45 6.13
N VAL A 145 7.84 3.66 6.39
CA VAL A 145 9.11 4.12 6.96
C VAL A 145 10.14 4.09 5.84
N HIS A 146 10.55 5.26 5.38
CA HIS A 146 11.39 5.40 4.20
C HIS A 146 12.78 5.92 4.54
N ASN A 147 13.77 5.44 3.79
CA ASN A 147 15.17 5.88 3.84
C ASN A 147 15.84 5.68 5.19
N LEU A 148 15.72 4.47 5.74
CA LEU A 148 16.50 4.04 6.90
C LEU A 148 18.01 4.13 6.59
N PRO A 149 18.84 4.60 7.54
CA PRO A 149 20.29 4.64 7.37
C PRO A 149 20.86 3.25 7.10
N LYS A 150 21.64 3.12 6.02
CA LYS A 150 22.12 1.81 5.51
C LYS A 150 22.87 0.98 6.55
N ASP A 151 23.69 1.62 7.38
CA ASP A 151 24.49 1.00 8.44
C ASP A 151 23.66 0.52 9.63
N ARG A 152 22.45 1.07 9.82
CA ARG A 152 21.54 0.74 10.92
C ARG A 152 20.22 0.10 10.50
N ALA A 153 19.94 0.00 9.19
CA ALA A 153 18.64 -0.41 8.68
C ALA A 153 18.17 -1.78 9.21
N VAL A 154 19.07 -2.75 9.32
CA VAL A 154 18.77 -4.09 9.85
C VAL A 154 18.40 -4.04 11.33
N GLU A 155 19.17 -3.30 12.14
CA GLU A 155 18.92 -3.12 13.58
C GLU A 155 17.60 -2.40 13.84
N LEU A 156 17.38 -1.29 13.12
CA LEU A 156 16.16 -0.49 13.25
C LEU A 156 14.93 -1.28 12.81
N THR A 157 15.01 -1.98 11.67
CA THR A 157 13.93 -2.85 11.20
C THR A 157 13.61 -3.90 12.25
N LYS A 158 14.62 -4.60 12.78
CA LYS A 158 14.40 -5.59 13.85
C LYS A 158 13.67 -4.97 15.05
N THR A 159 14.06 -3.78 15.47
CA THR A 159 13.41 -3.07 16.58
C THR A 159 11.93 -2.79 16.31
N LEU A 160 11.58 -2.34 15.09
CA LEU A 160 10.19 -2.13 14.68
C LEU A 160 9.40 -3.45 14.64
N LEU A 161 10.00 -4.52 14.11
CA LEU A 161 9.33 -5.83 14.03
C LEU A 161 9.17 -6.50 15.40
N ASP A 162 10.12 -6.27 16.32
CA ASP A 162 10.00 -6.73 17.70
C ASP A 162 8.79 -6.05 18.38
N TYR A 163 8.45 -4.80 18.06
CA TYR A 163 7.17 -4.20 18.47
C TYR A 163 5.98 -4.89 17.78
N THR A 164 6.00 -5.08 16.46
CA THR A 164 4.88 -5.67 15.71
C THR A 164 4.52 -7.07 16.19
N PHE A 165 5.51 -7.97 16.32
CA PHE A 165 5.27 -9.39 16.52
C PHE A 165 5.32 -9.85 17.99
N ASN A 166 5.86 -9.03 18.91
CA ASN A 166 5.80 -9.33 20.34
C ASN A 166 4.71 -8.51 21.04
N LYS A 167 3.60 -9.17 21.39
CA LYS A 167 2.45 -8.53 22.06
C LYS A 167 2.79 -7.91 23.42
N GLU A 168 3.82 -8.39 24.10
CA GLU A 168 4.28 -7.79 25.37
C GLU A 168 4.82 -6.37 25.17
N ASN A 169 5.25 -6.04 23.95
CA ASN A 169 5.74 -4.72 23.60
C ASN A 169 4.61 -3.76 23.20
N HIS A 170 3.36 -4.22 23.09
CA HIS A 170 2.22 -3.40 22.64
C HIS A 170 1.76 -2.45 23.76
N SER A 171 2.34 -1.27 23.80
CA SER A 171 1.90 -0.16 24.64
C SER A 171 2.01 1.18 23.89
N ASN A 172 1.27 2.18 24.34
CA ASN A 172 1.33 3.52 23.77
C ASN A 172 2.74 4.12 23.96
N GLU A 173 3.33 3.91 25.14
CA GLU A 173 4.66 4.37 25.50
C GLU A 173 5.72 3.80 24.56
N ASN A 174 5.70 2.48 24.34
CA ASN A 174 6.66 1.81 23.45
C ASN A 174 6.49 2.27 21.99
N LEU A 175 5.24 2.41 21.52
CA LEU A 175 4.98 2.92 20.18
C LEU A 175 5.48 4.36 20.01
N CYS A 176 5.29 5.20 21.03
CA CYS A 176 5.82 6.56 21.07
C CYS A 176 7.34 6.57 21.00
N GLU A 177 8.03 5.66 21.70
CA GLU A 177 9.48 5.50 21.62
C GLU A 177 9.95 5.11 20.21
N MET A 178 9.24 4.21 19.52
CA MET A 178 9.55 3.84 18.13
C MET A 178 9.45 5.05 17.21
N PHE A 179 8.38 5.83 17.33
CA PHE A 179 8.21 7.04 16.54
C PHE A 179 9.25 8.12 16.88
N LEU A 180 9.58 8.32 18.15
CA LEU A 180 10.64 9.24 18.57
C LEU A 180 11.99 8.85 17.97
N MET A 181 12.32 7.55 17.99
CA MET A 181 13.54 7.02 17.39
C MET A 181 13.59 7.30 15.88
N LEU A 182 12.48 7.08 15.15
CA LEU A 182 12.42 7.37 13.71
C LEU A 182 12.49 8.87 13.41
N SER A 183 11.76 9.70 14.16
CA SER A 183 11.77 11.16 13.98
C SER A 183 13.12 11.81 14.24
N ALA A 184 13.94 11.21 15.13
CA ALA A 184 15.29 11.68 15.42
C ALA A 184 16.28 11.50 14.25
N LEU A 185 15.94 10.69 13.23
CA LEU A 185 16.72 10.50 12.02
C LEU A 185 16.25 11.50 10.95
N PRO A 186 17.00 12.56 10.62
CA PRO A 186 16.51 13.68 9.80
C PRO A 186 16.19 13.30 8.34
N GLU A 187 16.80 12.24 7.82
CA GLU A 187 16.59 11.78 6.44
C GLU A 187 15.50 10.70 6.31
N VAL A 188 14.93 10.24 7.43
CA VAL A 188 13.85 9.24 7.46
C VAL A 188 12.51 9.94 7.26
N LEU A 189 11.70 9.44 6.32
CA LEU A 189 10.33 9.90 6.13
C LEU A 189 9.36 8.87 6.74
N VAL A 190 8.34 9.36 7.46
CA VAL A 190 7.34 8.54 8.16
C VAL A 190 5.98 8.96 7.65
N VAL A 191 5.31 8.05 6.95
CA VAL A 191 4.07 8.30 6.22
C VAL A 191 2.99 7.41 6.80
N LEU A 192 1.82 7.97 7.10
CA LEU A 192 0.66 7.13 7.40
C LEU A 192 0.04 6.67 6.06
N ASN A 193 0.20 5.38 5.76
CA ASN A 193 -0.28 4.79 4.51
C ASN A 193 -1.80 4.64 4.56
N HIS A 194 -2.43 4.88 3.41
CA HIS A 194 -3.87 4.71 3.11
C HIS A 194 -4.80 4.89 4.33
N PRO A 195 -4.73 6.03 5.04
CA PRO A 195 -5.20 6.16 6.43
C PRO A 195 -6.68 5.85 6.64
N ILE A 196 -7.51 6.09 5.62
CA ILE A 196 -8.96 5.91 5.67
C ILE A 196 -9.38 4.46 5.35
N TRP A 197 -8.48 3.64 4.80
CA TRP A 197 -8.81 2.27 4.44
C TRP A 197 -8.97 1.39 5.69
N ASP A 198 -10.20 0.93 5.91
CA ASP A 198 -10.54 -0.11 6.89
C ASP A 198 -10.05 -1.49 6.40
N ILE A 199 -8.74 -1.70 6.44
CA ILE A 199 -8.10 -2.96 6.03
C ILE A 199 -8.49 -4.13 6.94
N GLU A 200 -8.61 -3.85 8.24
CA GLU A 200 -9.00 -4.82 9.28
C GLU A 200 -10.48 -5.21 9.23
N MET A 201 -11.28 -4.53 8.40
CA MET A 201 -12.71 -4.77 8.26
C MET A 201 -13.46 -4.64 9.60
N VAL A 202 -12.99 -3.76 10.48
CA VAL A 202 -13.61 -3.50 11.79
C VAL A 202 -14.91 -2.69 11.66
N GLY A 203 -15.14 -2.10 10.48
CA GLY A 203 -16.26 -1.25 10.16
C GLY A 203 -15.85 0.22 10.12
N LYS A 204 -16.39 0.95 9.15
CA LYS A 204 -16.03 2.35 8.85
C LYS A 204 -16.07 3.27 10.06
N GLU A 205 -17.11 3.20 10.89
CA GLU A 205 -17.24 4.06 12.08
C GLU A 205 -16.17 3.74 13.13
N LYS A 206 -15.88 2.45 13.34
CA LYS A 206 -14.83 2.03 14.30
C LYS A 206 -13.44 2.39 13.80
N HIS A 207 -13.18 2.23 12.50
CA HIS A 207 -11.91 2.65 11.88
C HIS A 207 -11.70 4.16 12.02
N ALA A 208 -12.74 4.97 11.79
CA ALA A 208 -12.66 6.43 11.93
C ALA A 208 -12.31 6.85 13.36
N VAL A 209 -12.89 6.19 14.37
CA VAL A 209 -12.52 6.42 15.79
C VAL A 209 -11.07 6.00 16.06
N LEU A 210 -10.65 4.86 15.54
CA LEU A 210 -9.29 4.33 15.70
C LEU A 210 -8.26 5.30 15.10
N LEU A 211 -8.47 5.76 13.86
CA LEU A 211 -7.60 6.69 13.15
C LEU A 211 -7.49 8.02 13.88
N LYS A 212 -8.62 8.54 14.38
CA LYS A 212 -8.63 9.77 15.16
C LYS A 212 -7.79 9.65 16.43
N ASN A 213 -7.92 8.55 17.17
CA ASN A 213 -7.15 8.34 18.40
C ASN A 213 -5.66 8.19 18.08
N PHE A 214 -5.32 7.44 17.03
CA PHE A 214 -3.94 7.29 16.57
C PHE A 214 -3.30 8.63 16.20
N LEU A 215 -3.98 9.46 15.39
CA LEU A 215 -3.46 10.79 15.03
C LEU A 215 -3.38 11.73 16.23
N LYS A 216 -4.31 11.63 17.20
CA LYS A 216 -4.25 12.43 18.43
C LYS A 216 -3.02 12.09 19.27
N GLU A 217 -2.66 10.82 19.37
CA GLU A 217 -1.59 10.34 20.26
C GLU A 217 -0.22 10.38 19.58
N HIS A 218 -0.15 10.00 18.30
CA HIS A 218 1.11 9.80 17.58
C HIS A 218 1.26 10.70 16.35
N GLY A 219 0.23 11.47 15.97
CA GLY A 219 0.24 12.25 14.73
C GLY A 219 1.37 13.27 14.62
N ARG A 220 1.90 13.79 15.73
CA ARG A 220 3.08 14.69 15.72
C ARG A 220 4.35 14.07 15.13
N TYR A 221 4.43 12.74 15.07
CA TYR A 221 5.56 12.01 14.50
C TYR A 221 5.32 11.57 13.05
N ILE A 222 4.10 11.72 12.55
CA ILE A 222 3.75 11.46 11.16
C ILE A 222 4.13 12.69 10.33
N HIS A 223 4.88 12.47 9.26
CA HIS A 223 5.38 13.56 8.43
C HIS A 223 4.41 13.90 7.28
N ALA A 224 3.70 12.90 6.74
CA ALA A 224 2.73 13.08 5.68
C ALA A 224 1.62 12.01 5.70
N LEU A 225 0.52 12.31 5.02
CA LEU A 225 -0.57 11.34 4.78
C LEU A 225 -0.54 10.86 3.33
N GLU A 226 -0.72 9.55 3.13
CA GLU A 226 -0.69 8.97 1.79
C GLU A 226 -2.02 9.17 1.02
N ILE A 227 -1.95 9.77 -0.17
CA ILE A 227 -2.94 9.48 -1.22
C ILE A 227 -2.48 8.29 -2.04
N ASN A 228 -3.39 7.37 -2.27
CA ASN A 228 -3.01 6.04 -2.68
C ASN A 228 -3.53 5.70 -4.09
N GLY A 229 -2.63 5.27 -4.97
CA GLY A 229 -2.92 4.92 -6.35
C GLY A 229 -3.90 3.77 -6.47
N PHE A 230 -3.95 2.87 -5.50
CA PHE A 230 -4.88 1.75 -5.41
C PHE A 230 -6.17 2.05 -4.65
N ARG A 231 -6.48 3.33 -4.37
CA ARG A 231 -7.74 3.78 -3.77
C ARG A 231 -8.60 4.60 -4.73
N SER A 232 -9.85 4.86 -4.34
CA SER A 232 -10.79 5.64 -5.15
C SER A 232 -10.48 7.13 -5.07
N TRP A 233 -11.00 7.90 -6.03
CA TRP A 233 -10.88 9.36 -5.99
C TRP A 233 -11.56 9.95 -4.75
N SER A 234 -12.74 9.45 -4.37
CA SER A 234 -13.46 9.99 -3.22
C SER A 234 -12.71 9.75 -1.91
N GLU A 235 -12.01 8.63 -1.79
CA GLU A 235 -11.18 8.33 -0.62
C GLU A 235 -9.93 9.20 -0.60
N ASN A 236 -9.19 9.30 -1.70
CA ASN A 236 -8.03 10.19 -1.77
C ASN A 236 -8.42 11.65 -1.55
N LYS A 237 -9.58 12.09 -2.04
CA LYS A 237 -10.13 13.43 -1.74
C LYS A 237 -10.35 13.61 -0.24
N ALA A 238 -10.93 12.61 0.45
CA ALA A 238 -11.11 12.68 1.89
C ALA A 238 -9.78 12.71 2.65
N VAL A 239 -8.74 12.00 2.18
CA VAL A 239 -7.39 12.12 2.75
C VAL A 239 -6.81 13.51 2.53
N ILE A 240 -6.96 14.10 1.34
CA ILE A 240 -6.50 15.48 1.06
C ILE A 240 -7.20 16.48 2.00
N GLU A 241 -8.50 16.35 2.18
CA GLU A 241 -9.29 17.22 3.08
C GLU A 241 -8.86 17.07 4.54
N MET A 242 -8.62 15.84 4.98
CA MET A 242 -8.08 15.55 6.31
C MET A 242 -6.68 16.13 6.48
N ALA A 243 -5.79 15.93 5.51
CA ALA A 243 -4.42 16.44 5.53
C ALA A 243 -4.42 17.97 5.67
N GLU A 244 -5.20 18.68 4.86
CA GLU A 244 -5.32 20.14 4.94
C GLU A 244 -5.92 20.60 6.28
N ALA A 245 -6.93 19.89 6.81
CA ALA A 245 -7.53 20.24 8.11
C ALA A 245 -6.51 20.13 9.26
N PHE A 246 -5.68 19.10 9.26
CA PHE A 246 -4.62 18.88 10.25
C PHE A 246 -3.27 19.53 9.89
N GLY A 247 -3.19 20.19 8.74
CA GLY A 247 -1.99 20.87 8.25
C GLY A 247 -0.87 19.93 7.76
N TYR A 248 -1.13 18.66 7.50
CA TYR A 248 -0.17 17.72 6.91
C TYR A 248 0.02 17.96 5.41
N PRO A 249 1.26 17.82 4.91
CA PRO A 249 1.49 17.51 3.50
C PRO A 249 0.91 16.13 3.15
N ILE A 250 0.58 15.92 1.89
CA ILE A 250 0.31 14.57 1.38
C ILE A 250 1.52 14.03 0.62
N VAL A 251 1.67 12.73 0.58
CA VAL A 251 2.55 12.05 -0.38
C VAL A 251 1.76 11.04 -1.18
N THR A 252 2.34 10.60 -2.29
CA THR A 252 1.74 9.54 -3.09
C THR A 252 2.23 8.19 -2.60
N GLY A 253 1.42 7.16 -2.78
CA GLY A 253 1.95 5.81 -2.81
C GLY A 253 1.07 4.85 -3.58
N GLY A 254 1.70 3.82 -4.11
CA GLY A 254 1.13 2.94 -5.12
C GLY A 254 0.22 1.85 -4.59
N ASP A 255 0.64 1.23 -3.50
CA ASP A 255 0.12 -0.01 -2.93
C ASP A 255 -0.01 -1.11 -4.01
N ARG A 256 1.02 -1.18 -4.85
CA ARG A 256 1.04 -2.04 -6.04
C ARG A 256 1.65 -3.39 -5.73
N HIS A 257 0.87 -4.41 -6.05
CA HIS A 257 1.25 -5.82 -5.93
C HIS A 257 1.22 -6.57 -7.27
N GLY A 258 0.72 -5.91 -8.32
CA GLY A 258 0.62 -6.46 -9.67
C GLY A 258 1.87 -6.18 -10.50
N CYS A 259 1.72 -6.13 -11.82
CA CYS A 259 2.80 -5.88 -12.77
C CYS A 259 2.71 -4.52 -13.46
N GLN A 260 1.93 -3.59 -12.91
CA GLN A 260 1.79 -2.22 -13.41
C GLN A 260 2.46 -1.24 -12.46
N PRO A 261 3.06 -0.16 -12.98
CA PRO A 261 3.63 0.86 -12.13
C PRO A 261 2.57 1.59 -11.31
N ASN A 262 3.04 2.41 -10.39
CA ASN A 262 2.21 3.32 -9.64
C ASN A 262 1.38 4.23 -10.54
N THR A 263 0.19 4.56 -10.06
CA THR A 263 -0.70 5.49 -10.79
C THR A 263 -0.62 6.91 -10.22
N VAL A 264 0.28 7.11 -9.27
CA VAL A 264 0.52 8.35 -8.55
C VAL A 264 2.02 8.48 -8.30
N ILE A 265 2.57 9.67 -8.45
CA ILE A 265 3.97 9.98 -8.13
C ILE A 265 4.06 11.35 -7.47
N ASN A 266 5.08 11.56 -6.65
CA ASN A 266 5.49 12.88 -6.18
C ASN A 266 6.41 13.55 -7.20
N LEU A 267 6.42 14.88 -7.23
CA LEU A 267 7.33 15.71 -7.98
C LEU A 267 8.23 16.50 -7.03
N THR A 268 9.51 16.60 -7.37
CA THR A 268 10.50 17.35 -6.59
C THR A 268 11.62 17.89 -7.48
N ASN A 269 12.31 18.93 -7.00
CA ASN A 269 13.55 19.41 -7.60
C ASN A 269 14.80 18.82 -6.95
N SER A 270 14.62 18.04 -5.88
CA SER A 270 15.65 17.31 -5.16
C SER A 270 16.22 16.17 -6.01
N LYS A 271 17.51 15.86 -5.78
CA LYS A 271 18.22 14.78 -6.47
C LYS A 271 18.26 13.50 -5.65
N THR A 272 18.18 13.61 -4.33
CA THR A 272 18.26 12.48 -3.41
C THR A 272 16.97 12.33 -2.62
N PHE A 273 16.72 11.13 -2.11
CA PHE A 273 15.56 10.92 -1.24
C PHE A 273 15.67 11.73 0.07
N ALA A 274 16.87 11.92 0.61
CA ALA A 274 17.08 12.69 1.84
C ALA A 274 16.61 14.16 1.68
N GLU A 275 16.97 14.81 0.58
CA GLU A 275 16.49 16.16 0.25
C GLU A 275 14.97 16.18 0.04
N PHE A 276 14.39 15.18 -0.63
CA PHE A 276 12.93 15.05 -0.76
C PHE A 276 12.23 14.87 0.59
N ALA A 277 12.81 14.09 1.51
CA ALA A 277 12.29 13.93 2.86
C ALA A 277 12.31 15.25 3.63
N GLU A 278 13.36 16.07 3.46
CA GLU A 278 13.44 17.41 4.04
C GLU A 278 12.34 18.34 3.51
N GLU A 279 12.09 18.36 2.19
CA GLU A 279 11.00 19.15 1.58
C GLU A 279 9.62 18.82 2.20
N ILE A 280 9.34 17.53 2.43
CA ILE A 280 8.08 17.10 3.04
C ILE A 280 8.05 17.44 4.53
N ARG A 281 9.13 17.17 5.27
CA ARG A 281 9.16 17.30 6.73
C ARG A 281 9.24 18.74 7.20
N VAL A 282 10.17 19.50 6.63
CA VAL A 282 10.57 20.83 7.09
C VAL A 282 9.83 21.91 6.32
N ASP A 283 9.91 21.87 4.98
CA ASP A 283 9.22 22.88 4.15
C ASP A 283 7.70 22.68 4.12
N ARG A 284 7.23 21.50 4.54
CA ARG A 284 5.82 21.09 4.55
C ARG A 284 5.19 21.21 3.16
N ARG A 285 5.97 21.03 2.10
CA ARG A 285 5.54 21.20 0.71
C ARG A 285 5.54 19.88 -0.02
N SER A 286 4.46 19.61 -0.74
CA SER A 286 4.36 18.43 -1.60
C SER A 286 3.71 18.77 -2.95
N GLU A 287 4.27 18.26 -4.03
CA GLU A 287 3.66 18.28 -5.36
C GLU A 287 3.42 16.85 -5.81
N VAL A 288 2.18 16.52 -6.18
CA VAL A 288 1.76 15.15 -6.52
C VAL A 288 1.04 15.11 -7.85
N VAL A 289 1.22 14.00 -8.57
CA VAL A 289 0.63 13.76 -9.90
C VAL A 289 -0.20 12.50 -9.89
N LEU A 290 -1.44 12.59 -10.35
CA LEU A 290 -2.24 11.43 -10.75
C LEU A 290 -1.95 11.11 -12.22
N MET A 291 -1.38 9.94 -12.45
CA MET A 291 -1.04 9.44 -13.79
C MET A 291 -2.32 9.09 -14.58
N PRO A 292 -2.29 9.07 -15.92
CA PRO A 292 -3.47 8.80 -16.75
C PRO A 292 -4.23 7.51 -16.38
N GLU A 293 -3.49 6.50 -15.92
CA GLU A 293 -4.00 5.19 -15.50
C GLU A 293 -4.89 5.30 -14.25
N TYR A 294 -4.65 6.26 -13.36
CA TYR A 294 -5.46 6.46 -12.13
C TYR A 294 -6.94 6.71 -12.44
N ARG A 295 -7.23 7.32 -13.61
CA ARG A 295 -8.58 7.62 -14.08
C ARG A 295 -9.43 6.38 -14.33
N GLN A 296 -8.82 5.20 -14.47
CA GLN A 296 -9.56 3.96 -14.57
C GLN A 296 -10.33 3.68 -13.27
N PRO A 297 -11.58 3.18 -13.34
CA PRO A 297 -12.34 2.83 -12.14
C PRO A 297 -11.57 1.87 -11.23
N LEU A 298 -11.68 2.07 -9.92
CA LEU A 298 -10.93 1.30 -8.92
C LEU A 298 -11.07 -0.22 -9.13
N HIS A 299 -12.30 -0.73 -9.24
CA HIS A 299 -12.53 -2.17 -9.45
C HIS A 299 -11.88 -2.70 -10.73
N SER A 300 -11.76 -1.89 -11.78
CA SER A 300 -11.05 -2.30 -12.99
C SER A 300 -9.55 -2.42 -12.74
N ARG A 301 -8.96 -1.50 -11.96
CA ARG A 301 -7.54 -1.55 -11.59
C ARG A 301 -7.25 -2.71 -10.64
N GLN A 302 -8.13 -2.96 -9.68
CA GLN A 302 -8.05 -4.09 -8.76
C GLN A 302 -8.13 -5.43 -9.49
N LEU A 303 -9.10 -5.61 -10.39
CA LEU A 303 -9.22 -6.84 -11.16
C LEU A 303 -8.05 -7.05 -12.13
N GLN A 304 -7.49 -5.98 -12.71
CA GLN A 304 -6.25 -6.10 -13.47
C GLN A 304 -5.11 -6.61 -12.57
N SER A 305 -4.93 -6.03 -11.39
CA SER A 305 -3.92 -6.47 -10.43
C SER A 305 -4.12 -7.93 -10.02
N PHE A 306 -5.36 -8.34 -9.70
CA PHE A 306 -5.67 -9.74 -9.38
C PHE A 306 -5.40 -10.67 -10.57
N SER A 307 -5.71 -10.25 -11.79
CA SER A 307 -5.38 -11.03 -12.98
C SER A 307 -3.87 -11.22 -13.14
N GLU A 308 -3.06 -10.22 -12.81
CA GLU A 308 -1.60 -10.31 -12.87
C GLU A 308 -1.09 -11.22 -11.74
N ILE A 309 -1.54 -11.02 -10.50
CA ILE A 309 -1.19 -11.86 -9.34
C ILE A 309 -1.50 -13.34 -9.58
N LEU A 310 -2.64 -13.66 -10.19
CA LEU A 310 -3.10 -15.03 -10.40
C LEU A 310 -2.55 -15.68 -11.69
N ARG A 311 -1.87 -14.90 -12.56
CA ARG A 311 -1.39 -15.36 -13.86
C ARG A 311 -0.26 -16.39 -13.71
N ASN A 312 -0.16 -17.27 -14.70
CA ASN A 312 1.02 -18.11 -14.91
C ASN A 312 2.09 -17.33 -15.68
N TYR A 313 3.33 -17.35 -15.16
CA TYR A 313 4.51 -16.70 -15.75
C TYR A 313 5.53 -17.78 -16.13
N PRO A 314 5.46 -18.38 -17.34
CA PRO A 314 6.41 -19.39 -17.80
C PRO A 314 7.88 -18.94 -17.77
N GLU A 315 8.12 -17.64 -17.86
CA GLU A 315 9.42 -17.00 -17.83
C GLU A 315 10.06 -16.94 -16.43
N PHE A 316 9.27 -17.14 -15.37
CA PHE A 316 9.79 -17.12 -14.00
C PHE A 316 10.55 -18.42 -13.67
N PRO A 317 11.43 -18.38 -12.65
CA PRO A 317 12.06 -19.58 -12.11
C PRO A 317 11.06 -20.66 -11.74
N GLU A 318 11.50 -21.92 -11.85
CA GLU A 318 10.72 -23.07 -11.39
C GLU A 318 10.34 -22.87 -9.90
N GLY A 319 9.08 -23.18 -9.56
CA GLY A 319 8.56 -22.93 -8.21
C GLY A 319 8.12 -21.49 -7.94
N ARG A 320 8.01 -20.63 -8.96
CA ARG A 320 7.38 -19.29 -8.86
C ARG A 320 6.39 -18.99 -9.99
N GLN A 321 6.24 -19.88 -10.97
CA GLN A 321 5.50 -19.63 -12.21
C GLN A 321 3.99 -19.52 -12.00
N LYS A 322 3.41 -20.42 -11.19
CA LYS A 322 1.97 -20.48 -10.96
C LYS A 322 1.61 -19.73 -9.69
N TRP A 323 0.37 -19.27 -9.61
CA TRP A 323 -0.18 -18.67 -8.40
C TRP A 323 0.08 -19.52 -7.14
N PHE A 324 -0.19 -20.83 -7.20
CA PHE A 324 -0.03 -21.72 -6.04
C PHE A 324 1.43 -21.96 -5.64
N ASP A 325 2.38 -21.63 -6.50
CA ASP A 325 3.81 -21.65 -6.16
C ASP A 325 4.20 -20.38 -5.36
N ARG A 326 3.37 -19.34 -5.43
CA ARG A 326 3.56 -18.05 -4.74
C ARG A 326 2.66 -17.89 -3.51
N VAL A 327 1.98 -18.95 -3.12
CA VAL A 327 1.14 -19.01 -1.92
C VAL A 327 1.80 -19.97 -0.94
N TYR A 328 1.91 -19.55 0.31
CA TYR A 328 2.64 -20.24 1.35
C TYR A 328 1.73 -20.46 2.57
N PHE A 329 1.79 -21.64 3.17
CA PHE A 329 1.02 -21.99 4.36
C PHE A 329 1.86 -22.83 5.31
N ASP A 330 1.70 -22.57 6.60
CA ASP A 330 2.00 -23.56 7.64
C ASP A 330 0.71 -24.32 8.00
N ILE A 331 0.73 -25.64 7.78
CA ILE A 331 -0.41 -26.53 8.07
C ILE A 331 -0.37 -27.12 9.48
N GLY A 332 0.64 -26.77 10.29
CA GLY A 332 0.79 -27.22 11.67
C GLY A 332 1.25 -28.68 11.81
N ASP A 333 1.89 -29.24 10.77
CA ASP A 333 2.43 -30.62 10.78
C ASP A 333 3.86 -30.70 11.37
N GLY A 334 4.38 -29.59 11.92
CA GLY A 334 5.76 -29.46 12.38
C GLY A 334 6.78 -29.23 11.26
N GLY A 335 6.32 -29.15 10.00
CA GLY A 335 7.14 -28.94 8.82
C GLY A 335 7.38 -27.48 8.43
N GLY A 336 6.75 -26.54 9.13
CA GLY A 336 6.81 -25.11 8.87
C GLY A 336 6.10 -24.68 7.59
N VAL A 337 6.38 -23.44 7.18
CA VAL A 337 5.79 -22.82 5.99
C VAL A 337 6.24 -23.52 4.70
N ARG A 338 5.28 -23.91 3.86
CA ARG A 338 5.52 -24.55 2.55
C ARG A 338 4.66 -23.92 1.45
N GLN A 339 5.11 -24.04 0.21
CA GLN A 339 4.31 -23.64 -0.96
C GLN A 339 3.05 -24.50 -1.08
N LEU A 340 1.92 -23.86 -1.41
CA LEU A 340 0.64 -24.53 -1.57
C LEU A 340 0.66 -25.56 -2.71
N SER A 341 1.49 -25.35 -3.73
CA SER A 341 1.67 -26.28 -4.85
C SER A 341 2.22 -27.66 -4.44
N VAL A 342 2.88 -27.78 -3.28
CA VAL A 342 3.29 -29.07 -2.69
C VAL A 342 2.06 -29.95 -2.41
N HIS A 343 0.97 -29.34 -1.96
CA HIS A 343 -0.30 -30.02 -1.72
C HIS A 343 -1.19 -30.04 -2.96
N TRP A 344 -1.09 -29.01 -3.80
CA TRP A 344 -1.97 -28.77 -4.95
C TRP A 344 -1.26 -28.97 -6.29
N ILE A 345 -0.73 -30.18 -6.50
CA ILE A 345 0.05 -30.58 -7.70
C ILE A 345 -0.69 -30.25 -9.01
N ARG A 346 -2.03 -30.36 -9.03
CA ARG A 346 -2.88 -30.06 -10.20
C ARG A 346 -3.50 -28.65 -10.19
N GLY A 347 -2.98 -27.73 -9.37
CA GLY A 347 -3.49 -26.37 -9.24
C GLY A 347 -4.82 -26.27 -8.51
N GLY A 348 -4.99 -27.04 -7.43
CA GLY A 348 -6.13 -26.95 -6.52
C GLY A 348 -7.45 -27.53 -7.07
N PRO A 349 -8.58 -27.26 -6.40
CA PRO A 349 -9.90 -27.70 -6.84
C PRO A 349 -10.35 -27.07 -8.17
N ALA A 350 -11.17 -27.79 -8.95
CA ALA A 350 -11.63 -27.32 -10.26
C ALA A 350 -12.42 -26.00 -10.20
N TRP A 351 -13.26 -25.82 -9.18
CA TRP A 351 -14.05 -24.59 -9.00
C TRP A 351 -13.14 -23.37 -8.78
N LEU A 352 -12.02 -23.53 -8.07
CA LEU A 352 -11.07 -22.46 -7.81
C LEU A 352 -10.31 -22.07 -9.08
N ARG A 353 -9.92 -23.06 -9.89
CA ARG A 353 -9.31 -22.79 -11.21
C ARG A 353 -10.25 -22.01 -12.13
N ILE A 354 -11.55 -22.34 -12.11
CA ILE A 354 -12.58 -21.60 -12.85
C ILE A 354 -12.69 -20.16 -12.32
N ALA A 355 -12.72 -19.97 -11.00
CA ALA A 355 -12.78 -18.65 -10.38
C ALA A 355 -11.56 -17.78 -10.76
N ILE A 356 -10.35 -18.34 -10.70
CA ILE A 356 -9.11 -17.67 -11.13
C ILE A 356 -9.20 -17.26 -12.60
N TRP A 357 -9.63 -18.18 -13.48
CA TRP A 357 -9.79 -17.88 -14.90
C TRP A 357 -10.80 -16.74 -15.14
N THR A 358 -11.95 -16.76 -14.44
CA THR A 358 -12.96 -15.70 -14.54
C THR A 358 -12.41 -14.34 -14.09
N LEU A 359 -11.68 -14.29 -12.98
CA LEU A 359 -11.01 -13.06 -12.53
C LEU A 359 -10.01 -12.56 -13.56
N GLY A 360 -9.26 -13.45 -14.22
CA GLY A 360 -8.36 -13.11 -15.31
C GLY A 360 -9.08 -12.45 -16.51
N VAL A 361 -10.24 -12.99 -16.90
CA VAL A 361 -11.07 -12.39 -17.96
C VAL A 361 -11.58 -11.01 -17.55
N LEU A 362 -12.08 -10.88 -16.31
CA LEU A 362 -12.60 -9.62 -15.78
C LEU A 362 -11.51 -8.54 -15.61
N GLY A 363 -10.27 -8.93 -15.33
CA GLY A 363 -9.11 -8.05 -15.25
C GLY A 363 -8.54 -7.59 -16.61
N SER A 364 -9.06 -8.13 -17.72
CA SER A 364 -8.60 -7.76 -19.06
C SER A 364 -8.86 -6.29 -19.39
N PRO A 365 -7.95 -5.61 -20.13
CA PRO A 365 -8.21 -4.28 -20.68
C PRO A 365 -9.51 -4.18 -21.49
N LYS A 366 -9.99 -5.30 -22.08
CA LYS A 366 -11.24 -5.37 -22.85
C LYS A 366 -12.48 -5.12 -22.00
N MET A 367 -12.41 -5.36 -20.69
CA MET A 367 -13.53 -5.17 -19.75
C MET A 367 -13.62 -3.74 -19.18
N ARG A 368 -12.60 -2.90 -19.38
CA ARG A 368 -12.54 -1.52 -18.87
C ARG A 368 -13.79 -0.68 -19.21
N PRO A 369 -14.38 -0.73 -20.42
CA PRO A 369 -15.59 0.04 -20.74
C PRO A 369 -16.78 -0.29 -19.83
N VAL A 370 -16.93 -1.56 -19.41
CA VAL A 370 -18.03 -2.01 -18.54
C VAL A 370 -17.90 -1.35 -17.16
N PHE A 371 -16.70 -1.36 -16.59
CA PHE A 371 -16.44 -0.70 -15.30
C PHE A 371 -16.59 0.83 -15.38
N ALA A 372 -16.27 1.43 -16.53
CA ALA A 372 -16.45 2.86 -16.73
C ALA A 372 -17.93 3.27 -16.66
N LEU A 373 -18.84 2.42 -17.17
CA LEU A 373 -20.29 2.61 -17.09
C LEU A 373 -20.82 2.43 -15.65
N ALA A 374 -20.31 1.45 -14.92
CA ALA A 374 -20.72 1.16 -13.54
C ALA A 374 -20.15 2.14 -12.49
N ARG A 375 -19.20 2.99 -12.86
CA ARG A 375 -18.52 3.91 -11.94
C ARG A 375 -19.45 5.00 -11.39
N LYS A 376 -19.51 5.09 -10.07
CA LYS A 376 -20.24 6.13 -9.32
C LYS A 376 -19.71 7.52 -9.65
N ARG A 377 -20.60 8.53 -9.66
CA ARG A 377 -20.24 9.90 -10.08
C ARG A 377 -19.18 10.54 -9.19
N TYR A 378 -19.27 10.32 -7.87
CA TYR A 378 -18.34 10.90 -6.89
C TYR A 378 -16.93 10.26 -6.94
N ASP A 379 -16.76 9.11 -7.59
CA ASP A 379 -15.47 8.45 -7.82
C ASP A 379 -14.84 8.81 -9.17
N ARG A 380 -15.42 9.77 -9.91
CA ARG A 380 -14.84 10.24 -11.16
C ARG A 380 -13.75 11.25 -10.87
N VAL A 381 -12.53 10.93 -11.31
CA VAL A 381 -11.40 11.86 -11.27
C VAL A 381 -11.79 13.15 -12.02
N PRO A 382 -11.61 14.33 -11.39
CA PRO A 382 -11.90 15.62 -12.00
C PRO A 382 -11.12 15.84 -13.31
N LYS A 383 -11.68 16.67 -14.19
CA LYS A 383 -10.96 17.08 -15.41
C LYS A 383 -9.74 17.96 -15.11
N ASP A 384 -9.81 18.70 -14.02
CA ASP A 384 -8.82 19.68 -13.61
C ASP A 384 -8.80 19.74 -12.08
N ALA A 385 -7.62 19.82 -11.49
CA ALA A 385 -7.45 19.96 -10.06
C ALA A 385 -8.12 21.25 -9.56
N ASP A 386 -8.05 22.35 -10.33
CA ASP A 386 -8.65 23.64 -9.99
C ASP A 386 -10.18 23.63 -9.92
N LYS A 387 -10.81 22.64 -10.57
CA LYS A 387 -12.28 22.48 -10.58
C LYS A 387 -12.76 21.57 -9.46
N THR A 388 -11.85 21.04 -8.66
CA THR A 388 -12.19 20.21 -7.50
C THR A 388 -12.60 21.11 -6.35
N LYS A 389 -13.82 20.90 -5.84
CA LYS A 389 -14.25 21.50 -4.58
C LYS A 389 -13.78 20.61 -3.45
N PHE A 390 -12.88 21.13 -2.63
CA PHE A 390 -12.49 20.52 -1.36
C PHE A 390 -13.32 21.14 -0.24
N GLU A 391 -13.92 20.29 0.57
CA GLU A 391 -14.67 20.61 1.77
C GLU A 391 -13.74 20.31 2.94
N ILE A 392 -12.98 21.32 3.37
CA ILE A 392 -12.05 21.17 4.49
C ILE A 392 -12.88 21.10 5.77
N PRO A 393 -12.94 19.96 6.46
CA PRO A 393 -13.68 19.84 7.71
C PRO A 393 -13.04 20.76 8.77
N ASN A 394 -13.86 21.34 9.67
CA ASN A 394 -13.30 22.06 10.80
C ASN A 394 -12.58 21.09 11.73
N LEU A 395 -11.44 21.52 12.28
CA LEU A 395 -10.72 20.75 13.29
C LEU A 395 -11.63 20.33 14.45
N GLU A 396 -12.55 21.19 14.89
CA GLU A 396 -13.52 20.90 15.96
C GLU A 396 -14.51 19.78 15.58
N ASP A 397 -14.95 19.73 14.32
CA ASP A 397 -15.85 18.69 13.81
C ASP A 397 -15.16 17.31 13.75
N ILE A 398 -13.83 17.31 13.60
CA ILE A 398 -13.01 16.10 13.61
C ILE A 398 -12.53 15.79 15.04
N THR A 399 -12.30 16.80 15.88
CA THR A 399 -11.67 16.73 17.20
C THR A 399 -12.33 17.69 18.21
N PRO A 400 -13.43 17.30 18.87
CA PRO A 400 -14.13 18.17 19.83
C PRO A 400 -13.33 18.55 21.10
N ASN A 401 -12.09 18.06 21.26
CA ASN A 401 -11.30 18.18 22.51
C ASN A 401 -9.79 18.42 22.27
N LEU A 402 -9.37 18.96 21.12
CA LEU A 402 -8.00 19.48 21.00
C LEU A 402 -8.00 20.94 21.46
N SER A 403 -7.76 21.15 22.76
CA SER A 403 -7.34 22.46 23.25
C SER A 403 -6.03 22.86 22.58
N SER A 404 -5.90 24.15 22.31
CA SER A 404 -4.94 24.92 21.51
C SER A 404 -3.42 24.63 21.56
N ASP A 405 -2.95 23.58 22.21
CA ASP A 405 -1.52 23.42 22.54
C ASP A 405 -0.81 22.33 21.71
N ALA A 406 -1.47 21.73 20.72
CA ALA A 406 -0.93 20.64 19.90
C ALA A 406 -0.46 21.04 18.50
N VAL A 407 -0.34 22.35 18.20
CA VAL A 407 0.20 22.84 16.92
C VAL A 407 1.31 23.83 17.19
N LEU A 408 2.52 23.30 17.39
CA LEU A 408 3.80 23.97 17.10
C LEU A 408 4.82 22.92 16.64
#